data_AF-A0A1Y5Q455-F1
#
_entry.id   AF-A0A1Y5Q455-F1
#
_cell.length_a   1.000
_cell.length_b   1.000
_cell.length_c   1.000
_cell.angle_alpha   90.00
_cell.angle_beta   90.00
_cell.angle_gamma   90.00
#
_symmetry.space_group_name_H-M   'P 1'
#
loop_
_entity.id
_entity.type
_entity.pdbx_description
1 polymer ?
#
loop_
_entity_poly.entity_id
_entity_poly.type
_entity_poly.pdbx_seq_one_letter_code
_entity_poly.pdbx_strand_id
1 'polypeptide(L)'
;MNRRLPIVAFVMLMLLPGLAAAQVYKCKGKSGETMYSEFPCDASAQPMKLRDDPVAAAAPPPGADGGGMPTPRTNDAPAPATGEADRSAERECVANATASIYGPSNDRVAAHQQQLAMLNEQLAGADAQRNQALRARMTTLRQAITREHANANTLVNAARRRCIEQYRTTP
;
A
#
# COMPACT_ATOMS: atom_id res chain seq x y z
N MET A 1 -30.53 26.04 10.95
CA MET A 1 -30.14 25.35 12.20
C MET A 1 -30.22 23.83 11.99
N ASN A 2 -29.14 23.19 11.52
CA ASN A 2 -29.04 21.72 11.47
C ASN A 2 -28.01 21.23 12.49
N ARG A 3 -28.19 21.64 13.76
CA ARG A 3 -27.35 21.22 14.89
C ARG A 3 -27.50 19.74 15.27
N ARG A 4 -28.47 19.02 14.68
CA ARG A 4 -28.74 17.61 14.96
C ARG A 4 -27.94 16.64 14.07
N LEU A 5 -27.48 17.08 12.91
CA LEU A 5 -26.70 16.25 11.98
C LEU A 5 -25.32 15.82 12.50
N PRO A 6 -24.50 16.70 13.15
CA PRO A 6 -23.20 16.26 13.66
C PRO A 6 -23.32 15.33 14.87
N ILE A 7 -24.38 15.46 15.66
CA ILE A 7 -24.61 14.63 16.86
C ILE A 7 -25.00 13.20 16.45
N VAL A 8 -25.84 13.04 15.43
CA VAL A 8 -26.20 11.70 14.92
C VAL A 8 -24.99 10.99 14.27
N ALA A 9 -24.16 11.73 13.54
CA ALA A 9 -22.93 11.17 12.95
C ALA A 9 -21.91 10.76 14.03
N PHE A 10 -21.77 11.55 15.09
CA PHE A 10 -20.84 11.25 16.19
C PHE A 10 -21.31 10.08 17.07
N VAL A 11 -22.62 9.94 17.28
CA VAL A 11 -23.21 8.78 17.96
C VAL A 11 -23.05 7.52 17.12
N MET A 12 -23.24 7.59 15.80
CA MET A 12 -23.06 6.43 14.92
C MET A 12 -21.59 5.93 14.89
N LEU A 13 -20.61 6.84 14.98
CA LEU A 13 -19.19 6.49 15.01
C LEU A 13 -18.77 5.81 16.33
N MET A 14 -19.45 6.13 17.44
CA MET A 14 -19.20 5.55 18.77
C MET A 14 -19.82 4.15 18.97
N LEU A 15 -20.67 3.68 18.04
CA LEU A 15 -21.26 2.33 18.08
C LEU A 15 -20.41 1.24 17.38
N LEU A 16 -19.15 1.52 17.02
CA LEU A 16 -18.24 0.56 16.39
C LEU A 16 -17.14 -0.04 17.32
N PRO A 17 -17.37 -0.38 18.60
CA PRO A 17 -16.33 -1.08 19.33
C PRO A 17 -16.31 -2.57 18.94
N GLY A 18 -15.22 -3.00 18.29
CA GLY A 18 -14.59 -4.28 18.61
C GLY A 18 -15.01 -5.54 17.84
N LEU A 19 -14.92 -5.55 16.50
CA LEU A 19 -14.93 -6.80 15.73
C LEU A 19 -13.71 -6.92 14.81
N ALA A 20 -12.53 -6.99 15.40
CA ALA A 20 -11.34 -7.55 14.75
C ALA A 20 -10.25 -7.85 15.79
N ALA A 21 -10.49 -8.82 16.69
CA ALA A 21 -9.39 -9.48 17.38
C ALA A 21 -8.95 -10.66 16.49
N ALA A 22 -7.89 -10.48 15.71
CA ALA A 22 -7.28 -11.58 14.95
C ALA A 22 -6.54 -12.49 15.94
N GLN A 23 -7.28 -13.36 16.62
CA GLN A 23 -6.73 -14.37 17.53
C GLN A 23 -6.35 -15.57 16.69
N VAL A 24 -5.05 -15.76 16.47
CA VAL A 24 -4.55 -16.89 15.69
C VAL A 24 -4.42 -18.09 16.64
N TYR A 25 -5.29 -19.09 16.48
CA TYR A 25 -5.24 -20.33 17.24
C TYR A 25 -4.29 -21.31 16.57
N LYS A 26 -3.41 -21.92 17.38
CA LYS A 26 -2.51 -22.99 16.94
C LYS A 26 -3.21 -24.34 17.14
N CYS A 27 -3.68 -24.92 16.04
CA CYS A 27 -4.34 -26.21 16.00
C CYS A 27 -3.35 -27.34 15.72
N LYS A 28 -3.55 -28.49 16.35
CA LYS A 28 -2.76 -29.69 16.10
C LYS A 28 -3.57 -30.62 15.19
N GLY A 29 -3.08 -30.83 13.97
CA GLY A 29 -3.68 -31.71 12.99
C GLY A 29 -3.54 -33.19 13.38
N LYS A 30 -4.35 -34.05 12.75
CA LYS A 30 -4.41 -35.51 13.03
C LYS A 30 -3.08 -36.25 12.75
N SER A 31 -2.24 -35.68 11.89
CA SER A 31 -0.88 -36.10 11.55
C SER A 31 0.20 -35.55 12.49
N GLY A 32 -0.16 -34.71 13.46
CA GLY A 32 0.78 -34.02 14.36
C GLY A 32 1.26 -32.65 13.86
N GLU A 33 0.83 -32.20 12.67
CA GLU A 33 1.20 -30.90 12.11
C GLU A 33 0.55 -29.72 12.85
N THR A 34 1.27 -28.61 13.04
CA THR A 34 0.71 -27.40 13.66
C THR A 34 0.14 -26.48 12.59
N MET A 35 -1.19 -26.32 12.57
CA MET A 35 -1.90 -25.40 11.69
C MET A 35 -2.35 -24.16 12.45
N TYR A 36 -2.44 -23.03 11.76
CA TYR A 36 -2.94 -21.80 12.34
C TYR A 36 -4.31 -21.48 11.74
N SER A 37 -5.29 -21.15 12.59
CA SER A 37 -6.66 -20.82 12.17
C SER A 37 -7.18 -19.59 12.92
N GLU A 38 -8.03 -18.81 12.26
CA GLU A 38 -8.74 -17.67 12.86
C GLU A 38 -9.93 -18.12 13.73
N PHE A 39 -10.33 -19.38 13.60
CA PHE A 39 -11.40 -20.00 14.37
C PHE A 39 -10.82 -21.00 15.39
N PRO A 40 -11.56 -21.30 16.48
CA PRO A 40 -11.19 -22.37 17.40
C PRO A 40 -10.97 -23.68 16.64
N CYS A 41 -10.11 -24.56 17.16
CA CYS A 41 -9.74 -25.83 16.52
C CYS A 41 -10.88 -26.87 16.53
N ASP A 42 -11.99 -26.54 15.89
CA ASP A 42 -13.15 -27.39 15.66
C ASP A 42 -13.26 -27.76 14.17
N ALA A 43 -14.36 -28.42 13.79
CA ALA A 43 -14.58 -28.89 12.41
C ALA A 43 -14.66 -27.76 11.36
N SER A 44 -14.76 -26.49 11.78
CA SER A 44 -14.83 -25.32 10.90
C SER A 44 -13.48 -24.64 10.65
N ALA A 45 -12.39 -25.11 11.31
CA ALA A 45 -11.05 -24.60 11.09
C ALA A 45 -10.55 -24.92 9.68
N GLN A 46 -10.56 -23.93 8.78
CA GLN A 46 -9.93 -24.06 7.48
C GLN A 46 -8.41 -23.87 7.61
N PRO A 47 -7.59 -24.79 7.07
CA PRO A 47 -6.15 -24.73 7.21
C PRO A 47 -5.55 -23.65 6.31
N MET A 48 -4.96 -22.62 6.91
CA MET A 48 -4.18 -21.62 6.17
C MET A 48 -2.70 -22.02 6.20
N LYS A 49 -2.12 -22.24 5.02
CA LYS A 49 -0.69 -22.53 4.87
C LYS A 49 0.11 -21.24 5.06
N LEU A 50 0.84 -21.13 6.18
CA LEU A 50 1.91 -20.14 6.30
C LEU A 50 3.02 -20.51 5.32
N ARG A 51 3.59 -19.52 4.65
CA ARG A 51 4.75 -19.69 3.76
C ARG A 51 5.87 -20.36 4.56
N ASP A 52 6.30 -21.54 4.14
CA ASP A 52 7.40 -22.26 4.75
C ASP A 52 8.71 -21.51 4.46
N ASP A 53 9.16 -20.66 5.37
CA ASP A 53 10.56 -20.21 5.40
C ASP A 53 11.40 -21.36 5.99
N PRO A 54 12.34 -21.96 5.23
CA PRO A 54 13.19 -23.00 5.78
C PRO A 54 14.19 -22.37 6.77
N VAL A 55 13.90 -22.53 8.05
CA VAL A 55 14.87 -22.35 9.14
C VAL A 55 15.99 -23.37 8.92
N ALA A 56 17.19 -22.87 8.67
CA ALA A 56 18.41 -23.65 8.64
C ALA A 56 18.61 -24.41 9.97
N ALA A 57 18.63 -25.75 9.93
CA ALA A 57 19.59 -26.58 10.65
C ALA A 57 19.32 -28.08 10.50
N ALA A 58 20.45 -28.81 10.42
CA ALA A 58 20.68 -30.22 10.79
C ALA A 58 20.26 -31.31 9.80
N ALA A 59 21.29 -31.86 9.15
CA ALA A 59 21.27 -33.09 8.36
C ALA A 59 20.90 -34.34 9.19
N PRO A 60 20.24 -35.35 8.57
CA PRO A 60 20.30 -36.74 9.01
C PRO A 60 20.86 -37.70 7.91
N PRO A 61 21.23 -38.96 8.27
CA PRO A 61 22.17 -39.83 7.55
C PRO A 61 21.56 -40.62 6.38
N PRO A 62 22.36 -41.32 5.54
CA PRO A 62 21.87 -41.94 4.32
C PRO A 62 21.23 -43.30 4.57
N GLY A 63 20.13 -43.58 3.87
CA GLY A 63 19.64 -44.94 3.66
C GLY A 63 18.16 -45.12 3.96
N ALA A 64 17.35 -45.16 2.90
CA ALA A 64 16.32 -46.20 2.70
C ALA A 64 15.72 -45.99 1.31
N ASP A 65 16.18 -46.81 0.37
CA ASP A 65 15.56 -47.06 -0.92
C ASP A 65 14.12 -47.59 -0.79
N GLY A 66 13.31 -47.27 -1.80
CA GLY A 66 12.34 -48.24 -2.31
C GLY A 66 10.89 -47.77 -2.39
N GLY A 67 10.36 -47.77 -3.61
CA GLY A 67 8.93 -48.01 -3.85
C GLY A 67 8.20 -46.86 -4.54
N GLY A 68 8.34 -46.79 -5.86
CA GLY A 68 7.61 -45.86 -6.70
C GLY A 68 6.10 -46.12 -6.72
N MET A 69 5.35 -45.02 -6.72
CA MET A 69 3.97 -44.94 -7.19
C MET A 69 3.90 -43.76 -8.16
N PRO A 70 3.36 -43.90 -9.38
CA PRO A 70 3.30 -42.79 -10.32
C PRO A 70 2.26 -41.80 -9.81
N THR A 71 2.73 -40.66 -9.30
CA THR A 71 1.88 -39.49 -9.10
C THR A 71 1.30 -39.07 -10.45
N PRO A 72 0.04 -38.60 -10.51
CA PRO A 72 -0.41 -37.83 -11.67
C PRO A 72 0.62 -36.72 -11.84
N ARG A 73 1.20 -36.58 -13.04
CA ARG A 73 1.97 -35.38 -13.38
C ARG A 73 1.01 -34.20 -13.24
N THR A 74 0.98 -33.58 -12.06
CA THR A 74 0.65 -32.17 -11.99
C THR A 74 1.71 -31.51 -12.84
N ASN A 75 1.28 -30.82 -13.89
CA ASN A 75 2.15 -29.91 -14.61
C ASN A 75 2.44 -28.72 -13.68
N ASP A 76 3.09 -28.98 -12.54
CA ASP A 76 3.81 -27.98 -11.77
C ASP A 76 5.14 -27.79 -12.49
N ALA A 77 5.07 -27.27 -13.71
CA ALA A 77 6.17 -26.47 -14.20
C ALA A 77 6.27 -25.32 -13.19
N PRO A 78 7.40 -25.16 -12.47
CA PRO A 78 7.60 -23.96 -11.70
C PRO A 78 7.38 -22.80 -12.69
N ALA A 79 6.41 -21.93 -12.38
CA ALA A 79 6.27 -20.68 -13.10
C ALA A 79 7.69 -20.10 -13.21
N PRO A 80 8.15 -19.69 -14.41
CA PRO A 80 9.55 -19.36 -14.59
C PRO A 80 9.90 -18.31 -13.54
N ALA A 81 10.88 -18.62 -12.69
CA ALA A 81 11.24 -17.79 -11.53
C ALA A 81 11.58 -16.35 -11.96
N THR A 82 11.95 -16.18 -13.24
CA THR A 82 12.14 -14.90 -13.92
C THR A 82 10.87 -14.05 -13.94
N GLY A 83 9.70 -14.63 -14.24
CA GLY A 83 8.45 -13.87 -14.32
C GLY A 83 7.95 -13.32 -12.98
N GLU A 84 8.29 -13.94 -11.83
CA GLU A 84 8.00 -13.33 -10.53
C GLU A 84 9.07 -12.30 -10.14
N ALA A 85 10.34 -12.55 -10.45
CA ALA A 85 11.42 -11.58 -10.24
C ALA A 85 11.17 -10.27 -11.02
N ASP A 86 10.74 -10.37 -12.29
CA ASP A 86 10.42 -9.23 -13.13
C ASP A 86 9.21 -8.45 -12.60
N ARG A 87 8.19 -9.14 -12.08
CA ARG A 87 7.05 -8.48 -11.42
C ARG A 87 7.46 -7.78 -10.13
N SER A 88 8.34 -8.37 -9.31
CA SER A 88 8.88 -7.68 -8.13
C SER A 88 9.68 -6.45 -8.52
N ALA A 89 10.54 -6.56 -9.53
CA ALA A 89 11.33 -5.44 -10.02
C ALA A 89 10.46 -4.32 -10.63
N GLU A 90 9.37 -4.67 -11.34
CA GLU A 90 8.37 -3.70 -11.81
C GLU A 90 7.73 -2.94 -10.64
N ARG A 91 7.31 -3.65 -9.58
CA ARG A 91 6.72 -3.04 -8.38
C ARG A 91 7.69 -2.07 -7.70
N GLU A 92 8.95 -2.48 -7.55
CA GLU A 92 10.00 -1.64 -6.96
C GLU A 92 10.30 -0.41 -7.82
N CYS A 93 10.38 -0.56 -9.14
CA CYS A 93 10.54 0.54 -10.08
C CYS A 93 9.43 1.58 -9.91
N VAL A 94 8.16 1.15 -9.89
CA VAL A 94 7.01 2.05 -9.71
C VAL A 94 7.04 2.72 -8.35
N ALA A 95 7.34 1.98 -7.28
CA ALA A 95 7.40 2.52 -5.92
C ALA A 95 8.49 3.60 -5.80
N ASN A 96 9.69 3.32 -6.30
CA ASN A 96 10.82 4.25 -6.26
C ASN A 96 10.57 5.50 -7.12
N ALA A 97 10.02 5.32 -8.33
CA ALA A 97 9.65 6.45 -9.19
C ALA A 97 8.56 7.31 -8.53
N THR A 98 7.57 6.69 -7.91
CA THR A 98 6.49 7.41 -7.21
C THR A 98 7.04 8.22 -6.03
N ALA A 99 7.91 7.64 -5.21
CA ALA A 99 8.53 8.31 -4.08
C ALA A 99 9.41 9.49 -4.52
N SER A 100 10.25 9.30 -5.54
CA SER A 100 11.13 10.35 -6.07
C SER A 100 10.38 11.49 -6.75
N ILE A 101 9.18 11.25 -7.29
CA ILE A 101 8.35 12.30 -7.90
C ILE A 101 7.57 13.06 -6.83
N TYR A 102 6.88 12.36 -5.92
CA TYR A 102 6.03 13.02 -4.93
C TYR A 102 6.82 13.71 -3.83
N GLY A 103 8.01 13.25 -3.43
CA GLY A 103 8.81 13.91 -2.40
C GLY A 103 9.04 15.40 -2.71
N PRO A 104 9.78 15.74 -3.78
CA PRO A 104 10.03 17.12 -4.18
C PRO A 104 8.77 17.90 -4.55
N SER A 105 7.76 17.23 -5.11
CA SER A 105 6.48 17.87 -5.44
C SER A 105 5.75 18.33 -4.18
N ASN A 106 5.68 17.47 -3.16
CA ASN A 106 5.07 17.77 -1.87
C ASN A 106 5.83 18.89 -1.15
N ASP A 107 7.16 18.93 -1.24
CA ASP A 107 7.96 20.02 -0.66
C ASP A 107 7.62 21.38 -1.29
N ARG A 108 7.48 21.44 -2.62
CA ARG A 108 7.04 22.66 -3.32
C ARG A 108 5.62 23.07 -2.94
N VAL A 109 4.71 22.10 -2.85
CA VAL A 109 3.34 22.35 -2.39
C VAL A 109 3.33 22.90 -0.97
N ALA A 110 4.10 22.30 -0.05
CA ALA A 110 4.22 22.76 1.32
C ALA A 110 4.75 24.21 1.40
N ALA A 111 5.76 24.54 0.58
CA ALA A 111 6.27 25.90 0.50
C ALA A 111 5.20 26.90 0.00
N HIS A 112 4.42 26.54 -1.02
CA HIS A 112 3.30 27.39 -1.48
C HIS A 112 2.18 27.52 -0.44
N GLN A 113 1.90 26.47 0.31
CA GLN A 113 0.92 26.50 1.40
C GLN A 113 1.37 27.41 2.55
N GLN A 114 2.66 27.39 2.91
CA GLN A 114 3.23 28.33 3.89
C GLN A 114 3.11 29.78 3.40
N GLN A 115 3.41 30.04 2.12
CA GLN A 115 3.23 31.37 1.53
C GLN A 115 1.76 31.84 1.56
N LEU A 116 0.81 30.93 1.31
CA LEU A 116 -0.62 31.24 1.46
C LEU A 116 -0.99 31.59 2.90
N ALA A 117 -0.46 30.87 3.90
CA ALA A 117 -0.70 31.15 5.30
C ALA A 117 -0.19 32.55 5.68
N MET A 118 1.05 32.90 5.32
CA MET A 118 1.60 34.23 5.56
C MET A 118 0.79 35.34 4.87
N LEU A 119 0.29 35.11 3.66
CA LEU A 119 -0.56 36.08 2.96
C LEU A 119 -1.93 36.22 3.63
N ASN A 120 -2.48 35.15 4.24
CA ASN A 120 -3.76 35.18 4.97
C ASN A 120 -3.67 36.08 6.21
N GLU A 121 -2.54 36.06 6.91
CA GLU A 121 -2.32 36.94 8.06
C GLU A 121 -2.26 38.42 7.64
N GLN A 122 -1.63 38.72 6.50
CA GLN A 122 -1.52 40.08 5.97
C GLN A 122 -2.86 40.69 5.55
N LEU A 123 -3.87 39.87 5.26
CA LEU A 123 -5.21 40.35 4.90
C LEU A 123 -5.96 41.00 6.05
N ALA A 124 -5.66 40.63 7.31
CA ALA A 124 -6.41 41.12 8.46
C ALA A 124 -6.23 42.63 8.71
N GLY A 125 -5.16 43.24 8.21
CA GLY A 125 -4.85 44.67 8.35
C GLY A 125 -4.72 45.44 7.04
N ALA A 126 -5.13 44.86 5.90
CA ALA A 126 -4.93 45.46 4.59
C ALA A 126 -6.06 46.45 4.22
N ASP A 127 -5.68 47.59 3.61
CA ASP A 127 -6.63 48.49 2.93
C ASP A 127 -7.27 47.83 1.69
N ALA A 128 -8.28 48.47 1.09
CA ALA A 128 -9.05 47.90 0.00
C ALA A 128 -8.20 47.52 -1.25
N GLN A 129 -7.24 48.36 -1.62
CA GLN A 129 -6.39 48.15 -2.79
C GLN A 129 -5.37 47.03 -2.53
N ARG A 130 -4.73 47.03 -1.36
CA ARG A 130 -3.80 46.00 -0.93
C ARG A 130 -4.50 44.65 -0.76
N ASN A 131 -5.74 44.65 -0.27
CA ASN A 131 -6.57 43.45 -0.14
C ASN A 131 -6.84 42.78 -1.50
N GLN A 132 -7.17 43.57 -2.54
CA GLN A 132 -7.34 43.03 -3.90
C GLN A 132 -6.04 42.41 -4.44
N ALA A 133 -4.90 43.08 -4.26
CA ALA A 133 -3.60 42.57 -4.69
C ALA A 133 -3.20 41.27 -3.95
N LEU A 134 -3.43 41.20 -2.63
CA LEU A 134 -3.16 40.00 -1.83
C LEU A 134 -4.04 38.82 -2.27
N ARG A 135 -5.33 39.04 -2.50
CA ARG A 135 -6.25 38.02 -3.01
C ARG A 135 -5.81 37.48 -4.37
N ALA A 136 -5.36 38.36 -5.28
CA ALA A 136 -4.84 37.93 -6.58
C ALA A 136 -3.61 37.02 -6.42
N ARG A 137 -2.65 37.39 -5.56
CA ARG A 137 -1.47 36.56 -5.26
C ARG A 137 -1.84 35.18 -4.71
N MET A 138 -2.82 35.12 -3.82
CA MET A 138 -3.31 33.84 -3.31
C MET A 138 -3.91 32.96 -4.38
N THR A 139 -4.69 33.54 -5.30
CA THR A 139 -5.24 32.80 -6.44
C THR A 139 -4.11 32.24 -7.30
N THR A 140 -3.07 33.01 -7.57
CA THR A 140 -1.89 32.54 -8.30
C THR A 140 -1.20 31.36 -7.60
N LEU A 141 -1.02 31.42 -6.27
CA LEU A 141 -0.42 30.33 -5.50
C LEU A 141 -1.29 29.07 -5.51
N ARG A 142 -2.61 29.21 -5.35
CA ARG A 142 -3.54 28.07 -5.45
C ARG A 142 -3.46 27.40 -6.82
N GLN A 143 -3.39 28.20 -7.90
CA GLN A 143 -3.19 27.66 -9.24
C GLN A 143 -1.83 26.96 -9.39
N ALA A 144 -0.77 27.47 -8.76
CA ALA A 144 0.54 26.83 -8.77
C ALA A 144 0.50 25.45 -8.09
N ILE A 145 -0.15 25.34 -6.92
CA ILE A 145 -0.36 24.07 -6.23
C ILE A 145 -1.12 23.07 -7.12
N THR A 146 -2.22 23.50 -7.75
CA THR A 146 -2.98 22.63 -8.66
C THR A 146 -2.12 22.14 -9.83
N ARG A 147 -1.30 23.02 -10.42
CA ARG A 147 -0.38 22.64 -11.50
C ARG A 147 0.68 21.65 -11.03
N GLU A 148 1.21 21.84 -9.83
CA GLU A 148 2.22 20.95 -9.25
C GLU A 148 1.67 19.52 -9.08
N HIS A 149 0.45 19.39 -8.53
CA HIS A 149 -0.20 18.08 -8.43
C HIS A 149 -0.49 17.45 -9.80
N ALA A 150 -0.99 18.23 -10.76
CA ALA A 150 -1.27 17.72 -12.11
C ALA A 150 0.01 17.25 -12.82
N ASN A 151 1.12 17.97 -12.64
CA ASN A 151 2.42 17.60 -13.16
C ASN A 151 2.94 16.30 -12.52
N ALA A 152 2.93 16.20 -11.18
CA ALA A 152 3.33 14.99 -10.47
C ALA A 152 2.54 13.76 -10.93
N ASN A 153 1.21 13.88 -11.08
CA ASN A 153 0.36 12.81 -11.58
C ASN A 153 0.74 12.38 -13.01
N THR A 154 1.05 13.36 -13.88
CA THR A 154 1.51 13.09 -15.25
C THR A 154 2.84 12.32 -15.25
N LEU A 155 3.79 12.75 -14.42
CA LEU A 155 5.10 12.11 -14.29
C LEU A 155 5.00 10.68 -13.74
N VAL A 156 4.15 10.44 -12.73
CA VAL A 156 3.92 9.11 -12.16
C VAL A 156 3.30 8.17 -13.20
N ASN A 157 2.30 8.64 -13.94
CA ASN A 157 1.68 7.84 -15.01
C ASN A 157 2.69 7.49 -16.11
N ALA A 158 3.56 8.44 -16.49
CA ALA A 158 4.63 8.19 -17.44
C ALA A 158 5.71 7.24 -16.89
N ALA A 159 6.08 7.38 -15.62
CA ALA A 159 7.02 6.47 -14.96
C ALA A 159 6.48 5.04 -14.89
N ARG A 160 5.19 4.87 -14.57
CA ARG A 160 4.54 3.56 -14.53
C ARG A 160 4.59 2.85 -15.88
N ARG A 161 4.33 3.57 -16.98
CA ARG A 161 4.44 3.02 -18.34
C ARG A 161 5.87 2.57 -18.65
N ARG A 162 6.87 3.39 -18.33
CA ARG A 162 8.29 3.05 -18.50
C ARG A 162 8.70 1.80 -17.71
N CYS A 163 8.26 1.67 -16.45
CA CYS A 163 8.53 0.47 -15.66
C CYS A 163 7.89 -0.79 -16.28
N ILE A 164 6.64 -0.70 -16.72
CA ILE A 164 5.95 -1.83 -17.39
C ILE A 164 6.69 -2.23 -18.66
N GLU A 165 7.05 -1.26 -19.50
CA GLU A 165 7.80 -1.51 -20.74
C GLU A 165 9.15 -2.18 -20.45
N GLN A 166 9.87 -1.73 -19.41
CA GLN A 166 11.18 -2.27 -19.06
C GLN A 166 11.14 -3.74 -18.59
N TYR A 167 10.16 -4.12 -17.76
CA TYR A 167 10.13 -5.44 -17.11
C TYR A 167 9.17 -6.45 -17.75
N ARG A 168 8.30 -6.03 -18.68
CA ARG A 168 7.40 -6.95 -19.39
C ARG A 168 7.79 -7.22 -20.85
N THR A 169 8.80 -6.53 -21.38
CA THR A 169 9.30 -6.76 -22.75
C THR A 169 10.59 -7.57 -22.79
N THR A 170 11.19 -7.87 -21.64
CA THR A 170 12.32 -8.79 -21.50
C THR A 170 11.79 -10.24 -21.55
N PRO A 171 12.12 -11.03 -22.60
CA PRO A 171 11.69 -12.42 -22.75
C PRO A 171 12.41 -13.38 -21.79
#